data_AF-A0A2N5WWC8-F1
#
_entry.id   AF-A0A2N5WWC8-F1
#
_cell.length_a   1.000
_cell.length_b   1.000
_cell.length_c   1.000
_cell.angle_alpha   90.00
_cell.angle_beta   90.00
_cell.angle_gamma   90.00
#
_symmetry.space_group_name_H-M   'P 1'
#
loop_
_entity.id
_entity.type
_entity.pdbx_description
1 polymer ?
#
loop_
_entity_poly.entity_id
_entity_poly.type
_entity_poly.pdbx_seq_one_letter_code
_entity_poly.pdbx_strand_id
1 'polypeptide(L)'
;MIPEFVALGDGIENDMVKGRQIDFPRGSIVACDKGYVDYGWYKSLTDKGVFFVTRLRPNSIYKVTERHDTPAGSGVTSDQTIQLNSAHALKRGAPPLRRVGYREPETGKH
;
A
#
# COMPACT_ATOMS: atom_id res chain seq x y z
N MET A 1 0.73 20.78 10.92
CA MET A 1 1.62 20.05 10.02
C MET A 1 0.80 19.62 8.82
N ILE A 2 1.20 19.99 7.61
CA ILE A 2 0.50 19.66 6.36
C ILE A 2 1.16 18.38 5.83
N PRO A 3 0.41 17.31 5.50
CA PRO A 3 1.02 16.11 4.96
C PRO A 3 1.71 16.41 3.64
N GLU A 4 2.97 15.99 3.50
CA GLU A 4 3.66 16.03 2.22
C GLU A 4 3.22 14.84 1.38
N PHE A 5 2.82 15.13 0.14
CA PHE A 5 2.40 14.14 -0.84
C PHE A 5 3.49 14.01 -1.92
N VAL A 6 4.00 12.80 -2.10
CA VAL A 6 4.97 12.49 -3.17
C VAL A 6 4.41 11.36 -4.01
N ALA A 7 4.21 11.66 -5.30
CA ALA A 7 3.86 10.69 -6.32
C ALA A 7 5.14 10.23 -7.03
N LEU A 8 5.47 8.95 -6.94
CA LEU A 8 6.59 8.35 -7.67
C LEU A 8 6.07 7.81 -9.02
N GLY A 9 6.63 8.34 -10.10
CA GLY A 9 6.16 8.13 -11.48
C GLY A 9 6.73 6.89 -12.19
N ASP A 10 6.82 6.98 -13.52
CA ASP A 10 6.92 5.85 -14.44
C ASP A 10 8.29 5.16 -14.60
N GLY A 11 9.31 5.49 -13.81
CA GLY A 11 10.66 4.94 -13.95
C GLY A 11 10.84 3.55 -13.32
N ILE A 12 11.07 2.52 -14.14
CA ILE A 12 11.50 1.18 -13.70
C ILE A 12 12.69 1.30 -12.74
N GLU A 13 12.56 0.74 -11.53
CA GLU A 13 13.56 0.62 -10.46
C GLU A 13 14.15 1.93 -9.89
N ASN A 14 14.37 2.94 -10.72
CA ASN A 14 15.00 4.21 -10.40
C ASN A 14 14.12 5.08 -9.49
N ASP A 15 12.80 5.07 -9.66
CA ASP A 15 11.90 5.87 -8.81
C ASP A 15 11.74 5.28 -7.41
N MET A 16 11.89 3.96 -7.25
CA MET A 16 12.00 3.33 -5.93
C MET A 16 13.35 3.65 -5.27
N VAL A 17 14.44 3.69 -6.04
CA VAL A 17 15.75 4.10 -5.53
C VAL A 17 15.71 5.56 -5.07
N LYS A 18 15.09 6.46 -5.85
CA LYS A 18 14.89 7.87 -5.45
C LYS A 18 13.95 8.00 -4.26
N GLY A 19 12.82 7.30 -4.25
CA GLY A 19 11.89 7.30 -3.12
C GLY A 19 12.52 6.81 -1.82
N ARG A 20 13.44 5.84 -1.87
CA ARG A 20 14.22 5.39 -0.70
C ARG A 20 15.24 6.42 -0.21
N GLN A 21 15.69 7.34 -1.07
CA GLN A 21 16.62 8.40 -0.71
C GLN A 21 15.92 9.61 -0.05
N ILE A 22 14.60 9.70 -0.16
CA ILE A 22 13.82 10.75 0.48
C ILE A 22 13.55 10.34 1.93
N ASP A 23 13.94 11.19 2.86
CA ASP A 23 13.54 11.05 4.26
C ASP A 23 12.20 11.76 4.48
N PHE A 24 11.12 11.01 4.30
CA PHE A 24 9.76 11.55 4.46
C PHE A 24 9.49 11.91 5.92
N PRO A 25 8.96 13.13 6.19
CA PRO A 25 8.50 13.49 7.53
C PRO A 25 7.40 12.54 8.04
N ARG A 26 7.32 12.39 9.36
CA ARG A 26 6.23 11.64 10.00
C ARG A 26 4.87 12.22 9.58
N GLY A 27 3.94 11.34 9.22
CA GLY A 27 2.60 11.72 8.78
C GLY A 27 2.47 11.94 7.26
N SER A 28 3.57 11.89 6.50
CA SER A 28 3.52 11.91 5.03
C SER A 28 2.84 10.68 4.46
N ILE A 29 2.32 10.80 3.23
CA ILE A 29 1.67 9.71 2.49
C ILE A 29 2.39 9.53 1.15
N VAL A 30 2.91 8.33 0.91
CA VAL A 30 3.59 7.96 -0.34
C VAL A 30 2.66 7.13 -1.22
N ALA A 31 2.39 7.57 -2.46
CA ALA A 31 1.55 6.85 -3.41
C ALA A 31 2.39 6.16 -4.51
N CYS A 32 2.18 4.85 -4.69
CA CYS A 32 2.95 3.98 -5.58
C CYS A 32 2.04 3.12 -6.49
N ASP A 33 1.98 3.38 -7.80
CA ASP A 33 1.01 2.71 -8.70
C ASP A 33 1.44 1.31 -9.20
N LYS A 34 2.73 1.02 -9.43
CA LYS A 34 3.16 -0.21 -10.15
C LYS A 34 3.17 -1.52 -9.34
N GLY A 35 2.45 -1.55 -8.22
CA GLY A 35 2.44 -2.66 -7.28
C GLY A 35 3.84 -3.05 -6.84
N TYR A 36 4.71 -2.09 -6.54
CA TYR A 36 6.06 -2.37 -6.04
C TYR A 36 5.97 -3.16 -4.74
N VAL A 37 6.66 -4.29 -4.65
CA VAL A 37 6.63 -5.16 -3.45
C VAL A 37 8.00 -5.10 -2.78
N ASP A 38 8.18 -4.11 -1.90
CA ASP A 38 9.34 -4.04 -1.01
C ASP A 38 8.87 -4.00 0.44
N TYR A 39 8.73 -5.19 1.00
CA TYR A 39 8.25 -5.38 2.37
C TYR A 39 9.17 -4.74 3.41
N GLY A 40 10.48 -4.65 3.13
CA GLY A 40 11.43 -3.99 4.01
C GLY A 40 11.22 -2.47 4.02
N TRP A 41 10.97 -1.89 2.85
CA TRP A 41 10.64 -0.48 2.74
C TRP A 41 9.29 -0.14 3.37
N TYR A 42 8.26 -0.98 3.19
CA TYR A 42 6.97 -0.81 3.87
C TYR A 42 7.13 -0.77 5.38
N LYS A 43 7.94 -1.69 5.93
CA LYS A 43 8.26 -1.71 7.35
C LYS A 43 8.95 -0.41 7.77
N SER A 44 9.97 0.02 7.03
CA SER A 44 10.70 1.27 7.29
C SER A 44 9.79 2.51 7.30
N LEU A 45 8.90 2.65 6.31
CA LEU A 45 7.92 3.74 6.27
C LEU A 45 6.99 3.69 7.49
N THR A 46 6.47 2.51 7.81
CA THR A 46 5.56 2.31 8.95
C THR A 46 6.23 2.64 10.27
N ASP A 47 7.47 2.18 10.50
CA ASP A 47 8.25 2.44 11.71
C ASP A 47 8.53 3.95 11.87
N LYS A 48 8.71 4.69 10.76
CA LYS A 48 8.86 6.15 10.75
C LYS A 48 7.54 6.91 10.96
N GLY A 49 6.39 6.22 10.96
CA GLY A 49 5.06 6.83 10.98
C GLY A 49 4.71 7.54 9.66
N VAL A 50 5.26 7.05 8.56
CA VAL A 50 4.92 7.45 7.19
C VAL A 50 3.92 6.43 6.63
N PHE A 51 2.85 6.92 6.05
CA PHE A 51 1.84 6.08 5.42
C PHE A 51 2.17 5.88 3.94
N PHE A 52 1.63 4.81 3.35
CA PHE A 52 1.75 4.59 1.93
C PHE A 52 0.51 3.93 1.35
N VAL A 53 0.29 4.17 0.07
CA VAL A 53 -0.76 3.56 -0.74
C VAL A 53 -0.07 2.90 -1.93
N THR A 54 -0.35 1.64 -2.15
CA THR A 54 0.22 0.88 -3.27
C THR A 54 -0.82 -0.04 -3.87
N ARG A 55 -0.71 -0.27 -5.18
CA ARG A 55 -1.48 -1.33 -5.83
C ARG A 55 -1.05 -2.69 -5.27
N LEU A 56 -2.01 -3.54 -4.92
CA LEU A 56 -1.69 -4.92 -4.56
C LEU A 56 -1.37 -5.71 -5.83
N ARG A 57 -0.26 -6.46 -5.86
CA ARG A 57 0.05 -7.31 -7.02
C ARG A 57 -0.95 -8.46 -7.16
N PRO A 58 -1.30 -8.85 -8.39
CA PRO A 58 -1.94 -10.14 -8.63
C PRO A 58 -1.16 -11.27 -7.97
N ASN A 59 -1.87 -12.27 -7.45
CA ASN A 59 -1.31 -13.44 -6.77
C ASN A 59 -0.51 -13.15 -5.47
N SER A 60 -0.69 -11.96 -4.88
CA SER A 60 -0.14 -11.69 -3.54
C SER A 60 -0.70 -12.67 -2.52
N ILE A 61 0.18 -13.33 -1.75
CA ILE A 61 -0.21 -14.24 -0.68
C ILE A 61 -0.43 -13.43 0.60
N TYR A 62 -1.66 -13.41 1.11
CA TYR A 62 -2.01 -12.72 2.35
C TYR A 62 -3.09 -13.50 3.12
N LYS A 63 -3.19 -13.19 4.41
CA LYS A 63 -4.26 -13.63 5.30
C LYS A 63 -5.09 -12.42 5.72
N VAL A 64 -6.40 -12.53 5.64
CA VAL A 64 -7.32 -11.53 6.21
C VAL A 64 -7.38 -11.73 7.72
N THR A 65 -7.10 -10.68 8.49
CA THR A 65 -7.18 -10.69 9.96
C THR A 65 -8.44 -10.01 10.48
N GLU A 66 -9.00 -9.08 9.71
CA GLU A 66 -10.20 -8.32 10.09
C GLU A 66 -10.94 -7.87 8.82
N ARG A 67 -12.26 -7.72 8.93
CA ARG A 67 -13.11 -7.16 7.88
C ARG A 67 -13.83 -5.93 8.44
N HIS A 68 -13.85 -4.87 7.66
CA HIS A 68 -14.48 -3.60 8.00
C HIS A 68 -15.74 -3.40 7.18
N ASP A 69 -16.66 -2.58 7.70
CA ASP A 69 -17.87 -2.21 6.98
C ASP A 69 -17.54 -1.34 5.75
N THR A 70 -18.17 -1.67 4.63
CA THR A 70 -18.01 -0.91 3.38
C THR A 70 -19.17 0.06 3.20
N PRO A 71 -18.93 1.37 2.99
CA PRO A 71 -20.01 2.33 2.77
C PRO A 71 -20.83 1.99 1.53
N ALA A 72 -22.15 1.88 1.67
CA ALA A 72 -23.05 1.61 0.56
C ALA A 72 -22.95 2.70 -0.52
N GLY A 73 -22.92 2.30 -1.80
CA GLY A 73 -22.85 3.24 -2.93
C GLY A 73 -21.48 3.88 -3.20
N SER A 74 -20.43 3.53 -2.45
CA SER A 74 -19.08 4.13 -2.59
C SER A 74 -18.19 3.51 -3.67
N GLY A 75 -18.64 2.42 -4.33
CA GLY A 75 -17.78 1.61 -5.19
C GLY A 75 -16.75 0.75 -4.44
N VAL A 76 -16.61 0.90 -3.12
CA VAL A 76 -15.79 0.01 -2.28
C VAL A 76 -16.47 -1.34 -2.15
N THR A 77 -15.79 -2.39 -2.60
CA THR A 77 -16.28 -3.78 -2.61
C THR A 77 -15.71 -4.62 -1.48
N SER A 78 -14.59 -4.21 -0.89
CA SER A 78 -14.03 -4.84 0.30
C SER A 78 -13.14 -3.88 1.07
N ASP A 79 -13.15 -4.01 2.39
CA ASP A 79 -12.23 -3.32 3.28
C ASP A 79 -11.76 -4.28 4.37
N GLN A 80 -10.45 -4.50 4.44
CA GLN A 80 -9.87 -5.60 5.22
C GLN A 80 -8.53 -5.24 5.80
N THR A 81 -8.29 -5.59 7.06
CA THR A 81 -6.93 -5.68 7.59
C THR A 81 -6.35 -7.02 7.12
N ILE A 82 -5.16 -6.98 6.50
CA ILE A 82 -4.47 -8.15 5.97
C ILE A 82 -3.04 -8.23 6.50
N GLN A 83 -2.54 -9.45 6.64
CA GLN A 83 -1.12 -9.74 6.82
C GLN A 83 -0.58 -10.38 5.55
N LEU A 84 0.47 -9.79 4.96
CA LEU A 84 1.20 -10.41 3.86
C LEU A 84 1.91 -11.67 4.39
N ASN A 85 1.63 -12.82 3.77
CA ASN A 85 1.95 -14.14 4.32
C ASN A 85 2.86 -14.98 3.42
N SER A 86 3.43 -14.38 2.36
CA SER A 86 4.52 -15.02 1.60
C SER A 86 5.77 -15.19 2.49
N ALA A 87 6.58 -16.22 2.25
CA ALA A 87 7.83 -16.42 2.99
C ALA A 87 8.75 -15.19 2.95
N HIS A 88 8.80 -14.50 1.80
CA HIS A 88 9.55 -13.26 1.65
C HIS A 88 8.98 -12.11 2.51
N ALA A 89 7.65 -11.98 2.61
CA ALA A 89 7.00 -10.97 3.44
C ALA A 89 7.27 -11.20 4.93
N LEU A 90 7.14 -12.45 5.38
CA LEU A 90 7.39 -12.82 6.76
C LEU A 90 8.85 -12.58 7.14
N LYS A 91 9.80 -13.00 6.30
CA LYS A 91 11.24 -12.77 6.52
C LYS A 91 11.61 -11.28 6.62
N ARG A 92 10.91 -10.42 5.88
CA ARG A 92 11.13 -8.97 5.86
C ARG A 92 10.35 -8.21 6.93
N GLY A 93 9.49 -8.88 7.69
CA GLY A 93 8.65 -8.25 8.70
C GLY A 93 7.63 -7.28 8.10
N ALA A 94 6.99 -7.66 7.00
CA ALA A 94 5.93 -6.84 6.39
C ALA A 94 4.88 -6.46 7.44
N PRO A 95 4.57 -5.17 7.61
CA PRO A 95 3.55 -4.74 8.58
C PRO A 95 2.16 -5.21 8.14
N PRO A 96 1.18 -5.26 9.05
CA PRO A 96 -0.23 -5.38 8.69
C PRO A 96 -0.65 -4.21 7.79
N LEU A 97 -1.45 -4.49 6.76
CA LEU A 97 -1.90 -3.50 5.78
C LEU A 97 -3.42 -3.48 5.69
N ARG A 98 -4.00 -2.35 5.30
CA ARG A 98 -5.42 -2.27 4.90
C ARG A 98 -5.53 -2.53 3.39
N ARG A 99 -6.26 -3.56 3.00
CA ARG A 99 -6.63 -3.83 1.60
C ARG A 99 -8.03 -3.30 1.35
N VAL A 100 -8.12 -2.35 0.43
CA VAL A 100 -9.41 -1.85 -0.09
C VAL A 100 -9.57 -2.38 -1.51
N GLY A 101 -10.67 -3.10 -1.75
CA GLY A 101 -11.11 -3.44 -3.09
C GLY A 101 -12.07 -2.36 -3.58
N TYR A 102 -11.82 -1.80 -4.75
CA TYR A 102 -12.68 -0.81 -5.38
C TYR A 102 -13.19 -1.35 -6.71
N ARG A 103 -14.39 -0.92 -7.09
CA ARG A 103 -14.95 -1.12 -8.41
C ARG A 103 -15.58 0.18 -8.86
N GLU A 104 -15.15 0.68 -10.00
CA GLU A 104 -15.68 1.90 -10.59
C GLU A 104 -17.17 1.69 -10.92
N PRO A 105 -18.10 2.48 -10.35
CA PRO A 105 -19.53 2.28 -10.53
C PRO A 105 -20.00 2.40 -11.98
N GLU A 106 -19.36 3.28 -12.75
CA GLU A 106 -19.78 3.59 -14.13
C GLU A 106 -19.28 2.58 -15.16
N THR A 107 -18.01 2.15 -15.05
CA THR A 107 -17.40 1.25 -16.05
C THR A 107 -17.33 -0.19 -15.57
N GLY A 108 -17.56 -0.45 -14.28
CA GLY A 108 -17.44 -1.76 -13.66
C GLY A 108 -16.00 -2.28 -13.55
N LYS A 109 -14.98 -1.47 -13.87
CA LYS A 109 -13.57 -1.83 -13.75
C LYS A 109 -13.12 -1.95 -12.30
N HIS A 110 -12.16 -2.85 -12.05
CA HIS A 110 -11.56 -3.13 -10.74
C HIS A 110 -10.13 -2.60 -10.64
#